data_AF-A0AAW2TE91-F1
#
_entry.id   AF-A0AAW2TE91-F1
#
_cell.length_a   1.000
_cell.length_b   1.000
_cell.length_c   1.000
_cell.angle_alpha   90.00
_cell.angle_beta   90.00
_cell.angle_gamma   90.00
#
_symmetry.space_group_name_H-M   'P 1'
#
loop_
_entity.id
_entity.type
_entity.pdbx_description
1 polymer ?
#
loop_
_entity_poly.entity_id
_entity_poly.type
_entity_poly.pdbx_seq_one_letter_code
_entity_poly.pdbx_strand_id
1 'polypeptide(L)'
;MGHKSEEIGKGVEKCLLDWGIDRVFSITVDNASPNDGAIVYLKKKFKNWGQNILGGRYVHMRWMTHIVNLVVQDGLKGKDEHEDIFRIRGAIRWNSTYLMLETSISFKITFDAYEDVDLAYKTDLLRQPFDGIPTDYD
;
A
#
# COMPACT_ATOMS: atom_id res chain seq x y z
N MET A 1 -10.30 -19.47 -2.20
CA MET A 1 -10.05 -18.01 -2.09
C MET A 1 -11.37 -17.36 -1.70
N GLY A 2 -11.40 -16.57 -0.62
CA GLY A 2 -12.64 -16.11 -0.01
C GLY A 2 -13.33 -14.99 -0.80
N HIS A 3 -14.65 -15.08 -0.96
CA HIS A 3 -15.49 -14.09 -1.64
C HIS A 3 -15.20 -12.64 -1.19
N LYS A 4 -14.98 -12.44 0.13
CA LYS A 4 -14.69 -11.14 0.73
C LYS A 4 -13.40 -10.48 0.23
N SER A 5 -12.34 -11.26 -0.05
CA SER A 5 -11.08 -10.74 -0.58
C SER A 5 -11.23 -10.18 -1.99
N GLU A 6 -12.00 -10.88 -2.81
CA GLU A 6 -12.23 -10.48 -4.20
C GLU A 6 -13.13 -9.23 -4.27
N GLU A 7 -14.12 -9.12 -3.39
CA GLU A 7 -14.96 -7.92 -3.27
C GLU A 7 -14.14 -6.68 -2.89
N ILE A 8 -13.21 -6.80 -1.93
CA ILE A 8 -12.28 -5.71 -1.57
C ILE A 8 -11.42 -5.34 -2.79
N GLY A 9 -10.84 -6.33 -3.47
CA GLY A 9 -10.04 -6.10 -4.68
C GLY A 9 -10.81 -5.37 -5.77
N LYS A 10 -12.06 -5.77 -6.04
CA LYS A 10 -12.96 -5.10 -6.99
C LYS A 10 -13.31 -3.68 -6.58
N GLY A 11 -13.54 -3.44 -5.29
CA GLY A 11 -13.79 -2.10 -4.75
C GLY A 11 -12.62 -1.17 -5.00
N VAL A 12 -11.40 -1.61 -4.68
CA VAL A 12 -10.17 -0.85 -4.93
C VAL A 12 -9.93 -0.64 -6.42
N GLU A 13 -10.11 -1.68 -7.26
CA GLU A 13 -10.00 -1.58 -8.72
C GLU A 13 -10.94 -0.49 -9.27
N LYS A 14 -12.20 -0.48 -8.83
CA LYS A 14 -13.18 0.51 -9.25
C LYS A 14 -12.75 1.92 -8.86
N CYS A 15 -12.32 2.14 -7.61
CA CYS A 15 -11.84 3.46 -7.18
C CYS A 15 -10.66 3.96 -8.02
N LEU A 16 -9.69 3.10 -8.32
CA LEU A 16 -8.54 3.45 -9.14
C LEU A 16 -8.96 3.88 -10.56
N LEU A 17 -9.88 3.13 -11.18
CA LEU A 17 -10.42 3.49 -12.49
C LEU A 17 -11.21 4.79 -12.46
N ASP A 18 -12.08 4.97 -11.47
CA ASP A 18 -12.87 6.19 -11.29
C ASP A 18 -11.98 7.43 -11.07
N TRP A 19 -10.80 7.24 -10.46
CA TRP A 19 -9.80 8.30 -10.25
C TRP A 19 -8.83 8.48 -11.43
N GLY A 20 -8.91 7.65 -12.48
CA GLY A 20 -7.98 7.67 -13.61
C GLY A 20 -6.55 7.24 -13.23
N ILE A 21 -6.40 6.48 -12.14
CA ILE A 21 -5.10 5.97 -11.67
C ILE A 21 -4.89 4.58 -12.24
N ASP A 22 -4.12 4.49 -13.32
CA ASP A 22 -3.76 3.25 -13.99
C ASP A 22 -2.35 2.74 -13.61
N ARG A 23 -1.52 3.62 -13.03
CA ARG A 23 -0.14 3.34 -12.59
C ARG A 23 -0.03 3.33 -11.07
N VAL A 24 -0.10 2.14 -10.47
CA VAL A 24 0.00 1.95 -9.01
C VAL A 24 1.37 1.40 -8.62
N PHE A 25 2.13 2.17 -7.82
CA PHE A 25 3.44 1.76 -7.31
C PHE A 25 3.31 0.81 -6.10
N SER A 26 2.60 1.25 -5.06
CA SER A 26 2.37 0.47 -3.84
C SER A 26 0.96 0.69 -3.29
N ILE A 27 0.39 -0.35 -2.70
CA ILE A 27 -0.82 -0.31 -1.90
C ILE A 27 -0.46 -0.73 -0.49
N THR A 28 -0.83 0.11 0.47
CA THR A 28 -0.62 -0.17 1.89
C THR A 28 -1.93 -0.60 2.52
N VAL A 29 -1.95 -1.80 3.07
CA VAL A 29 -3.14 -2.42 3.69
C VAL A 29 -2.84 -2.84 5.14
N ASP A 30 -3.88 -2.89 5.97
CA ASP A 30 -3.77 -3.45 7.32
C ASP A 30 -3.65 -4.98 7.28
N ASN A 31 -3.27 -5.61 8.39
CA ASN A 31 -3.06 -7.06 8.47
C ASN A 31 -4.36 -7.85 8.66
N ALA A 32 -5.36 -7.57 7.83
CA ALA A 32 -6.54 -8.40 7.72
C ALA A 32 -6.28 -9.50 6.68
N SER A 33 -6.49 -10.77 7.04
CA SER A 33 -6.34 -11.90 6.11
C SER A 33 -7.05 -11.72 4.76
N PRO A 34 -8.23 -11.07 4.67
CA PRO A 34 -8.85 -10.78 3.38
C PRO A 34 -8.02 -9.91 2.44
N ASN A 35 -7.15 -9.04 2.96
CA ASN A 35 -6.34 -8.10 2.17
C ASN A 35 -5.24 -8.80 1.38
N ASP A 36 -4.63 -9.86 1.93
CA ASP A 36 -3.64 -10.65 1.18
C ASP A 36 -4.26 -11.19 -0.11
N GLY A 37 -5.51 -11.66 -0.05
CA GLY A 37 -6.27 -12.10 -1.23
C GLY A 37 -6.64 -10.96 -2.19
N ALA A 38 -7.00 -9.78 -1.65
CA ALA A 38 -7.28 -8.59 -2.45
C ALA A 38 -6.04 -8.09 -3.22
N ILE A 39 -4.87 -8.14 -2.59
CA ILE A 39 -3.59 -7.77 -3.21
C ILE A 39 -3.23 -8.74 -4.34
N VAL A 40 -3.46 -10.04 -4.16
CA VAL A 40 -3.27 -11.03 -5.24
C VAL A 40 -4.18 -10.72 -6.43
N TYR A 41 -5.44 -10.37 -6.17
CA TYR A 41 -6.39 -9.94 -7.20
C TYR A 41 -5.88 -8.70 -7.96
N LEU A 42 -5.49 -7.65 -7.23
CA LEU A 42 -5.02 -6.39 -7.80
C LEU A 42 -3.73 -6.55 -8.61
N LYS A 43 -2.76 -7.34 -8.12
CA LYS A 43 -1.55 -7.68 -8.89
C LYS A 43 -1.87 -8.31 -10.24
N LYS A 44 -2.89 -9.17 -10.30
CA LYS A 44 -3.36 -9.78 -11.55
C LYS A 44 -3.99 -8.73 -12.47
N LYS A 45 -4.75 -7.79 -11.93
CA LYS A 45 -5.37 -6.70 -12.70
C LYS A 45 -4.34 -5.73 -13.26
N PHE A 46 -3.40 -5.27 -12.46
CA PHE A 46 -2.31 -4.38 -12.90
C PHE A 46 -1.46 -5.03 -13.99
N LYS A 47 -1.21 -6.34 -13.89
CA LYS A 47 -0.58 -7.10 -14.98
C LYS A 47 -1.39 -7.08 -16.27
N ASN A 48 -2.71 -7.25 -16.18
CA ASN A 48 -3.60 -7.22 -17.34
C ASN A 48 -3.75 -5.80 -17.94
N TRP A 49 -3.59 -4.75 -17.12
CA TRP A 49 -3.57 -3.37 -17.60
C TRP A 49 -2.28 -3.02 -18.36
N GLY A 50 -1.27 -3.89 -18.34
CA GLY A 50 0.06 -3.59 -18.89
C GLY A 50 0.86 -2.62 -18.01
N GLN A 51 0.30 -2.19 -16.88
CA GLN A 51 0.81 -1.15 -16.00
C GLN A 51 1.33 -1.80 -14.70
N ASN A 52 2.56 -2.33 -14.74
CA ASN A 52 3.21 -2.90 -13.56
C ASN A 52 4.51 -2.15 -13.28
N ILE A 53 4.44 -1.11 -12.45
CA ILE A 53 5.64 -0.40 -12.03
C ILE A 53 6.59 -1.39 -11.34
N LEU A 54 7.83 -1.48 -11.83
CA LEU A 54 8.87 -2.42 -11.37
C LEU A 54 8.41 -3.90 -11.34
N GLY A 55 7.52 -4.30 -12.24
CA GLY A 55 7.00 -5.67 -12.32
C GLY A 55 6.06 -6.04 -11.17
N GLY A 56 5.51 -5.07 -10.45
CA GLY A 56 4.57 -5.29 -9.35
C GLY A 56 5.22 -5.82 -8.05
N ARG A 57 6.56 -5.78 -7.96
CA ARG A 57 7.34 -6.27 -6.81
C ARG A 57 6.97 -5.56 -5.50
N TYR A 58 6.71 -4.26 -5.57
CA TYR A 58 6.48 -3.40 -4.39
C TYR A 58 4.99 -3.01 -4.19
N VAL A 59 4.08 -3.66 -4.92
CA VAL A 59 2.63 -3.38 -4.84
C VAL A 59 2.05 -3.63 -3.45
N HIS A 60 2.67 -4.49 -2.64
CA HIS A 60 2.21 -4.78 -1.29
C HIS A 60 3.17 -4.22 -0.26
N MET A 61 2.73 -3.20 0.47
CA MET A 61 3.40 -2.72 1.68
C MET A 61 2.54 -3.08 2.88
N ARG A 62 3.08 -3.84 3.84
CA ARG A 62 2.41 -4.06 5.13
C ARG A 62 2.74 -2.89 6.03
N TRP A 63 1.71 -2.26 6.61
CA TRP A 63 1.91 -1.12 7.49
C TRP A 63 2.69 -1.51 8.77
N MET A 64 3.57 -0.61 9.25
CA MET A 64 4.46 -0.76 10.43
C MET A 64 3.77 -1.26 11.72
N THR A 65 2.47 -1.05 11.79
CA THR A 65 1.62 -1.27 12.96
C THR A 65 1.31 -2.74 13.14
N HIS A 66 1.37 -3.50 12.05
CA HIS A 66 1.41 -4.94 12.11
C HIS A 66 2.72 -5.45 12.70
N ILE A 67 3.87 -4.90 12.33
CA ILE A 67 5.18 -5.29 12.88
C ILE A 67 5.23 -4.97 14.39
N VAL A 68 4.81 -3.76 14.79
CA VAL A 68 4.73 -3.38 16.21
C VAL A 68 3.75 -4.28 16.97
N ASN A 69 2.56 -4.55 16.41
CA ASN A 69 1.60 -5.44 17.05
C ASN A 69 2.11 -6.89 17.13
N LEU A 70 2.86 -7.40 16.15
CA LEU A 70 3.47 -8.73 16.22
C LEU A 70 4.55 -8.80 17.31
N VAL A 71 5.43 -7.80 17.38
CA VAL A 71 6.48 -7.73 18.41
C VAL A 71 5.86 -7.67 19.81
N VAL A 72 4.81 -6.86 19.97
CA VAL A 72 4.08 -6.74 21.25
C VAL A 72 3.33 -8.03 21.59
N GLN A 73 2.65 -8.66 20.61
CA GLN A 73 1.96 -9.93 20.85
C GLN A 73 2.93 -11.06 21.21
N ASP A 74 4.09 -11.13 20.56
CA ASP A 74 5.10 -12.12 20.88
C ASP A 74 5.73 -11.86 22.26
N GLY A 75 6.01 -10.59 22.59
CA GLY A 75 6.52 -10.20 23.91
C GLY A 75 5.52 -10.36 25.07
N LEU A 76 4.22 -10.39 24.78
CA LEU A 76 3.15 -10.54 25.78
C LEU A 76 2.53 -11.94 25.81
N LYS A 77 3.03 -12.86 24.99
CA LYS A 77 2.53 -14.23 24.86
C LYS A 77 2.57 -14.94 26.23
N GLY A 78 1.40 -15.41 26.69
CA GLY A 78 1.27 -16.08 27.99
C GLY A 78 0.96 -15.16 29.18
N LYS A 79 0.68 -13.87 28.94
CA LYS A 79 0.18 -12.92 29.97
C LYS A 79 -1.20 -12.35 29.65
N ASP A 80 -1.87 -12.86 28.61
CA ASP A 80 -3.09 -12.31 27.97
C ASP A 80 -4.33 -12.14 28.87
N GLU A 81 -4.27 -12.52 30.14
CA GLU A 81 -5.39 -12.48 31.09
C GLU A 81 -5.60 -11.10 31.75
N HIS A 82 -4.65 -10.17 31.60
CA HIS A 82 -4.71 -8.85 32.25
C HIS A 82 -5.35 -7.76 31.38
N GLU A 83 -6.33 -7.05 31.94
CA GLU A 83 -7.05 -5.94 31.30
C GLU A 83 -6.12 -4.81 30.79
N ASP A 84 -4.97 -4.60 31.43
CA ASP A 84 -3.97 -3.62 31.03
C ASP A 84 -3.37 -3.92 29.65
N ILE A 85 -3.21 -5.20 29.30
CA ILE A 85 -2.73 -5.63 27.98
C ILE A 85 -3.75 -5.29 26.90
N PHE A 86 -5.05 -5.42 27.21
CA PHE A 86 -6.11 -5.04 26.28
C PHE A 86 -6.09 -3.54 25.99
N ARG A 87 -5.90 -2.70 27.02
CA ARG A 87 -5.79 -1.24 26.88
C ARG A 87 -4.56 -0.83 26.06
N ILE A 88 -3.41 -1.45 26.31
CA ILE A 88 -2.18 -1.22 25.54
C ILE A 88 -2.38 -1.59 24.07
N ARG A 89 -2.99 -2.75 23.78
CA ARG A 89 -3.30 -3.18 22.41
C ARG A 89 -4.25 -2.21 21.70
N GLY A 90 -5.27 -1.73 22.39
CA GLY A 90 -6.21 -0.73 21.88
C GLY A 90 -5.52 0.59 21.53
N ALA A 91 -4.69 1.12 22.44
CA ALA A 91 -3.97 2.38 22.22
C ALA A 91 -3.00 2.30 21.03
N ILE A 92 -2.26 1.20 20.91
CA ILE A 92 -1.34 0.98 19.77
C ILE A 92 -2.13 0.99 18.47
N ARG A 93 -3.29 0.32 18.40
CA ARG A 93 -4.13 0.27 17.20
C ARG A 93 -4.61 1.64 16.71
N TRP A 94 -4.90 2.58 17.61
CA TRP A 94 -5.35 3.92 17.20
C TRP A 94 -4.18 4.84 16.84
N ASN A 95 -3.06 4.77 17.57
CA ASN A 95 -1.82 5.47 17.21
C ASN A 95 -1.32 5.04 15.82
N SER A 96 -1.52 3.76 15.51
CA SER A 96 -1.19 3.16 14.22
C SER A 96 -1.91 3.82 13.04
N THR A 97 -3.23 4.05 13.16
CA THR A 97 -4.03 4.72 12.13
C THR A 97 -3.68 6.21 12.03
N TYR A 98 -3.39 6.87 13.15
CA TYR A 98 -2.93 8.26 13.17
C TYR A 98 -1.60 8.42 12.42
N LEU A 99 -0.60 7.62 12.76
CA LEU A 99 0.69 7.61 12.06
C LEU A 99 0.54 7.26 10.57
N MET A 100 -0.49 6.47 10.21
CA MET A 100 -0.80 6.18 8.81
C MET A 100 -1.17 7.40 8.01
N LEU A 101 -2.10 8.20 8.53
CA LEU A 101 -2.54 9.41 7.87
C LEU A 101 -1.43 10.47 7.88
N GLU A 102 -0.68 10.59 8.98
CA GLU A 102 0.43 11.55 9.09
C GLU A 102 1.57 11.24 8.10
N THR A 103 1.93 9.97 7.96
CA THR A 103 2.98 9.54 7.04
C THR A 103 2.54 9.67 5.57
N SER A 104 1.29 9.33 5.24
CA SER A 104 0.79 9.49 3.86
C SER A 104 0.69 10.96 3.44
N ILE A 105 0.35 11.86 4.37
CA ILE A 105 0.42 13.32 4.16
C ILE A 105 1.87 13.75 3.90
N SER A 106 2.82 13.25 4.69
CA SER A 106 4.24 13.56 4.51
C SER A 106 4.78 13.06 3.17
N PHE A 107 4.35 11.89 2.70
CA PHE A 107 4.70 11.39 1.37
C PHE A 107 4.09 12.23 0.26
N LYS A 108 2.86 12.72 0.39
CA LYS A 108 2.28 13.66 -0.58
C LYS A 108 3.16 14.89 -0.75
N ILE A 109 3.51 15.53 0.37
CA ILE A 109 4.39 16.71 0.37
C ILE A 109 5.78 16.35 -0.18
N THR A 110 6.30 15.17 0.19
CA THR A 110 7.59 14.69 -0.32
C THR A 110 7.55 14.48 -1.82
N PHE A 111 6.49 13.87 -2.37
CA PHE A 111 6.33 13.66 -3.82
C PHE A 111 6.13 14.99 -4.57
N ASP A 112 5.34 15.92 -4.01
CA ASP A 112 5.19 17.27 -4.55
C ASP A 112 6.55 18.00 -4.59
N ALA A 113 7.37 17.87 -3.54
CA ALA A 113 8.72 18.43 -3.51
C ALA A 113 9.70 17.66 -4.40
N TYR A 114 9.54 16.33 -4.56
CA TYR A 114 10.38 15.50 -5.41
C TYR A 114 10.20 15.87 -6.89
N GLU A 115 9.01 16.33 -7.28
CA GLU A 115 8.76 16.90 -8.61
C GLU A 115 9.65 18.11 -8.92
N ASP A 116 10.01 18.90 -7.91
CA ASP A 116 10.87 20.08 -8.07
C ASP A 116 12.36 19.76 -7.94
N VAL A 117 12.71 18.67 -7.24
CA VAL A 117 14.10 18.28 -6.98
C VAL A 117 14.66 17.37 -8.06
N ASP A 118 13.86 16.43 -8.55
CA ASP A 118 14.27 15.47 -9.57
C ASP A 118 13.59 15.78 -10.91
N LEU A 119 14.35 16.46 -11.78
CA LEU A 119 13.87 16.77 -13.12
C LEU A 119 13.54 15.50 -13.91
N ALA A 120 14.20 14.36 -13.64
CA ALA A 120 13.89 13.08 -14.30
C ALA A 120 12.51 12.56 -13.86
N TYR A 121 12.16 12.69 -12.57
CA TYR A 121 10.82 12.36 -12.07
C TYR A 121 9.73 13.19 -12.78
N LYS A 122 9.95 14.49 -12.95
CA LYS A 122 9.04 15.39 -13.69
C LYS A 122 9.00 15.07 -15.19
N THR A 123 10.15 14.75 -15.78
CA THR A 123 10.27 14.43 -17.21
C THR A 123 9.65 13.06 -17.55
N ASP A 124 9.73 12.09 -16.65
CA ASP A 124 9.10 10.76 -16.77
C ASP A 124 7.57 10.84 -16.64
N LEU A 125 7.06 11.73 -15.78
CA LEU A 125 5.62 12.00 -15.67
C LEU A 125 5.07 12.78 -16.87
N LEU A 126 5.87 13.65 -17.49
CA LEU A 126 5.45 14.56 -18.57
C LEU A 126 5.84 14.12 -19.99
N ARG A 127 6.63 13.04 -20.17
CA ARG A 127 7.00 12.54 -21.50
C ARG A 127 5.72 12.23 -22.30
N GLN A 128 5.63 12.74 -23.53
CA GLN A 128 4.63 12.28 -24.49
C GLN A 128 5.30 11.95 -25.83
N PRO A 129 4.97 10.82 -26.47
CA PRO A 129 4.09 9.77 -25.96
C PRO A 129 4.87 8.93 -24.93
N PHE A 130 4.45 8.95 -23.67
CA PHE A 130 4.89 7.94 -22.70
C PHE A 130 4.05 6.69 -22.97
N ASP A 131 4.47 5.90 -23.94
CA ASP A 131 3.86 4.61 -24.29
C ASP A 131 4.31 3.46 -23.37
N GLY A 132 5.29 3.74 -22.50
CA GLY A 132 5.79 2.80 -21.50
C GLY A 132 6.56 1.60 -22.09
N ILE A 133 7.01 1.68 -23.34
CA ILE A 133 7.80 0.62 -23.99
C ILE A 133 9.29 0.86 -23.70
N PRO A 134 9.98 -0.04 -22.96
CA PRO A 134 11.42 0.07 -22.75
C PRO A 134 12.17 -0.04 -24.07
N THR A 135 13.20 0.77 -24.21
CA THR A 135 14.16 0.69 -25.30
C THR A 135 15.31 -0.24 -24.93
N ASP A 136 16.13 -0.62 -25.91
CA ASP A 136 17.31 -1.47 -25.69
C ASP A 136 18.38 -0.84 -24.76
N TYR A 137 18.13 0.37 -24.27
CA TYR A 137 19.02 1.15 -23.39
C TYR A 137 18.47 1.32 -21.95
N ASP A 138 17.30 0.77 -21.63
CA ASP A 138 16.66 0.82 -20.30
C ASP A 138 16.95 -0.42 -19.42
#